data_AF-A0A6A8DGL7-F1
#
_entry.id   AF-A0A6A8DGL7-F1
#
_cell.length_a   1.000
_cell.length_b   1.000
_cell.length_c   1.000
_cell.angle_alpha   90.00
_cell.angle_beta   90.00
_cell.angle_gamma   90.00
#
_symmetry.space_group_name_H-M   'P 1'
#
loop_
_entity.id
_entity.type
_entity.pdbx_description
1 polymer ?
#
loop_
_entity_poly.entity_id
_entity_poly.type
_entity_poly.pdbx_seq_one_letter_code
_entity_poly.pdbx_strand_id
1 'polypeptide(L)'
;MGLFINAKGNPGVFKNQEKIPEPNQAYLKIDRISEIVNEQKKTNNSILNSIQGLNSLYHKQQDTQAVQWKNFNKQLSELGRSKLTFEEFETFARERLKILYENDEKLLNHLEDESALKRDLINQISLVNDSNQEMVNQLGEFESTNQQITVRMQELFELNKQMSDQLSNHGDNQSTMLDHLENQEALMEKTLRQLTHFRSALYERTNYLVEKIENSYSLTSSFVYKLFTGSNLPLTFSMSTQKNDKDYKNSD
;
A
#
# COMPACT_ATOMS: atom_id res chain seq x y z
N MET A 1 -134.32 42.55 10.16
CA MET A 1 -135.07 43.69 9.59
C MET A 1 -134.90 44.88 10.50
N GLY A 2 -134.44 45.99 9.95
CA GLY A 2 -134.51 47.30 10.57
C GLY A 2 -134.43 48.29 9.42
N LEU A 3 -135.50 49.05 9.19
CA LEU A 3 -135.49 50.33 8.51
C LEU A 3 -136.81 51.03 8.83
N PHE A 4 -136.80 51.72 9.97
CA PHE A 4 -137.61 52.89 10.22
C PHE A 4 -137.03 54.05 9.43
N ILE A 5 -137.81 54.77 8.64
CA ILE A 5 -137.62 56.23 8.48
C ILE A 5 -138.96 56.94 8.24
N ASN A 6 -139.29 57.83 9.17
CA ASN A 6 -139.95 59.11 8.97
C ASN A 6 -138.89 60.14 9.46
N ALA A 7 -138.61 61.31 8.92
CA ALA A 7 -139.45 62.43 8.51
C ALA A 7 -138.44 63.53 8.05
N LYS A 8 -138.64 64.46 7.11
CA LYS A 8 -139.81 65.30 6.82
C LYS A 8 -139.64 65.90 5.42
N GLY A 9 -140.66 65.72 4.59
CA GLY A 9 -140.92 66.56 3.40
C GLY A 9 -141.68 65.89 2.24
N ASN A 10 -141.48 64.60 1.97
CA ASN A 10 -141.31 64.20 0.57
C ASN A 10 -142.45 63.34 -0.02
N PRO A 11 -143.24 63.83 -0.99
CA PRO A 11 -144.39 63.10 -1.57
C PRO A 11 -144.01 61.95 -2.52
N GLY A 12 -142.71 61.61 -2.62
CA GLY A 12 -142.16 60.59 -3.51
C GLY A 12 -141.94 59.21 -2.89
N VAL A 13 -142.45 58.94 -1.69
CA VAL A 13 -142.45 57.58 -1.11
C VAL A 13 -143.78 56.92 -1.42
N PHE A 14 -143.78 56.09 -2.47
CA PHE A 14 -144.96 55.32 -2.87
C PHE A 14 -145.29 54.27 -1.80
N LYS A 15 -146.45 54.45 -1.15
CA LYS A 15 -147.09 53.38 -0.40
C LYS A 15 -147.56 52.33 -1.40
N ASN A 16 -146.84 51.21 -1.52
CA ASN A 16 -147.37 50.09 -2.28
C ASN A 16 -148.62 49.57 -1.53
N GLN A 17 -149.78 49.64 -2.19
CA GLN A 17 -151.08 49.18 -1.65
C GLN A 17 -151.31 47.70 -1.94
N GLU A 18 -150.31 47.00 -2.45
CA GLU A 18 -150.39 45.57 -2.73
C GLU A 18 -150.41 44.76 -1.43
N LYS A 19 -151.42 43.88 -1.34
CA LYS A 19 -151.53 42.81 -0.36
C LYS A 19 -150.24 41.99 -0.40
N ILE A 20 -149.44 42.07 0.65
CA ILE A 20 -148.35 41.12 0.89
C ILE A 20 -149.01 39.74 1.07
N PRO A 21 -148.78 38.77 0.18
CA PRO A 21 -149.16 37.40 0.45
C PRO A 21 -148.18 36.86 1.50
N GLU A 22 -148.62 36.74 2.74
CA GLU A 22 -147.96 35.85 3.70
C GLU A 22 -148.20 34.39 3.31
N PRO A 23 -147.32 33.42 3.68
CA PRO A 23 -145.99 33.57 4.27
C PRO A 23 -144.89 32.93 3.40
N ASN A 24 -143.73 33.59 3.30
CA ASN A 24 -142.50 33.06 2.70
C ASN A 24 -141.75 32.05 3.60
N GLN A 25 -142.43 31.43 4.56
CA GLN A 25 -141.90 30.36 5.40
C GLN A 25 -142.52 29.04 4.97
N ALA A 26 -141.91 28.39 3.99
CA ALA A 26 -142.09 26.95 3.84
C ALA A 26 -141.53 26.31 5.12
N TYR A 27 -142.36 25.54 5.83
CA TYR A 27 -141.93 24.71 6.94
C TYR A 27 -140.81 23.78 6.45
N LEU A 28 -139.56 24.12 6.74
CA LEU A 28 -138.43 23.24 6.53
C LEU A 28 -138.54 22.13 7.58
N LYS A 29 -139.18 21.02 7.21
CA LYS A 29 -139.12 19.78 7.98
C LYS A 29 -137.71 19.20 7.76
N ILE A 30 -136.72 19.80 8.41
CA ILE A 30 -135.41 19.17 8.53
C ILE A 30 -135.64 17.90 9.34
N ASP A 31 -135.54 16.76 8.69
CA ASP A 31 -135.42 15.50 9.40
C ASP A 31 -134.01 15.49 10.03
N ARG A 32 -133.90 16.09 11.22
CA ARG A 32 -132.63 16.23 11.96
C ARG A 32 -131.93 14.88 12.12
N ILE A 33 -132.69 13.79 12.16
CA ILE A 33 -132.15 12.43 12.23
C ILE A 33 -131.42 12.09 10.92
N SER A 34 -131.99 12.42 9.76
CA SER A 34 -131.35 12.23 8.45
C SER A 34 -130.07 13.07 8.30
N GLU A 35 -130.07 14.31 8.79
CA GLU A 35 -128.89 15.16 8.81
C GLU A 35 -127.77 14.59 9.71
N ILE A 36 -128.13 14.13 10.92
CA ILE A 36 -127.19 13.46 11.84
C ILE A 36 -126.64 12.17 11.21
N VAL A 37 -127.47 11.38 10.54
CA VAL A 37 -127.03 10.14 9.85
C VAL A 37 -126.08 10.45 8.70
N ASN A 38 -126.35 11.50 7.92
CA ASN A 38 -125.46 11.93 6.84
C ASN A 38 -124.12 12.47 7.36
N GLU A 39 -124.13 13.29 8.41
CA GLU A 39 -122.90 13.78 9.05
C GLU A 39 -122.12 12.64 9.73
N GLN A 40 -122.80 11.65 10.31
CA GLN A 40 -122.16 10.44 10.83
C GLN A 40 -121.51 9.63 9.70
N LYS A 41 -122.19 9.46 8.56
CA LYS A 41 -121.65 8.75 7.39
C LYS A 41 -120.43 9.48 6.81
N LYS A 42 -120.49 10.81 6.74
CA LYS A 42 -119.38 11.67 6.30
C LYS A 42 -118.20 11.60 7.26
N THR A 43 -118.46 11.60 8.57
CA THR A 43 -117.45 11.42 9.63
C THR A 43 -116.81 10.04 9.54
N ASN A 44 -117.61 8.98 9.40
CA ASN A 44 -117.11 7.61 9.24
C ASN A 44 -116.26 7.46 7.98
N ASN A 45 -116.68 8.03 6.85
CA ASN A 45 -115.90 8.03 5.62
C ASN A 45 -114.58 8.82 5.79
N SER A 46 -114.61 9.96 6.48
CA SER A 46 -113.40 10.73 6.80
C SER A 46 -112.46 9.95 7.70
N ILE A 47 -112.97 9.25 8.72
CA ILE A 47 -112.19 8.39 9.61
C ILE A 47 -111.58 7.24 8.82
N LEU A 48 -112.36 6.58 7.96
CA LEU A 48 -111.89 5.46 7.14
C LEU A 48 -110.76 5.91 6.19
N ASN A 49 -110.91 7.07 5.55
CA ASN A 49 -109.85 7.66 4.71
C ASN A 49 -108.61 8.02 5.53
N SER A 50 -108.77 8.56 6.75
CA SER A 50 -107.66 8.85 7.65
C SER A 50 -106.94 7.58 8.11
N ILE A 51 -107.67 6.49 8.39
CA ILE A 51 -107.10 5.18 8.75
C ILE A 51 -106.33 4.58 7.55
N GLN A 52 -106.90 4.65 6.34
CA GLN A 52 -106.21 4.20 5.13
C GLN A 52 -104.94 5.03 4.87
N GLY A 53 -105.01 6.36 5.04
CA GLY A 53 -103.86 7.25 4.97
C GLY A 53 -102.80 6.88 6.00
N LEU A 54 -103.19 6.64 7.25
CA LEU A 54 -102.30 6.24 8.34
C LEU A 54 -101.62 4.89 8.06
N ASN A 55 -102.35 3.90 7.55
CA ASN A 55 -101.78 2.61 7.15
C ASN A 55 -100.75 2.76 6.02
N SER A 56 -101.04 3.61 5.02
CA SER A 56 -100.09 3.88 3.94
C SER A 56 -98.81 4.57 4.44
N LEU A 57 -98.93 5.51 5.38
CA LEU A 57 -97.79 6.16 6.03
C LEU A 57 -97.00 5.17 6.89
N TYR A 58 -97.69 4.27 7.61
CA TYR A 58 -97.07 3.23 8.42
C TYR A 58 -96.24 2.28 7.56
N HIS A 59 -96.77 1.80 6.43
CA HIS A 59 -96.01 0.95 5.51
C HIS A 59 -94.81 1.70 4.92
N LYS A 60 -94.99 2.95 4.47
CA LYS A 60 -93.89 3.77 3.96
C LYS A 60 -92.80 4.00 5.01
N GLN A 61 -93.20 4.20 6.27
CA GLN A 61 -92.28 4.35 7.39
C GLN A 61 -91.52 3.05 7.66
N GLN A 62 -92.21 1.91 7.67
CA GLN A 62 -91.60 0.59 7.84
C GLN A 62 -90.58 0.28 6.74
N ASP A 63 -90.90 0.57 5.47
CA ASP A 63 -89.99 0.39 4.35
C ASP A 63 -88.76 1.29 4.47
N THR A 64 -88.96 2.56 4.84
CA THR A 64 -87.86 3.51 5.05
C THR A 64 -86.95 3.04 6.19
N GLN A 65 -87.53 2.57 7.30
CA GLN A 65 -86.78 2.01 8.42
C GLN A 65 -86.00 0.75 8.01
N ALA A 66 -86.60 -0.16 7.25
CA ALA A 66 -85.92 -1.36 6.76
C ALA A 66 -84.70 -1.02 5.86
N VAL A 67 -84.84 -0.01 4.98
CA VAL A 67 -83.72 0.48 4.17
C VAL A 67 -82.63 1.10 5.03
N GLN A 68 -82.99 1.91 6.03
CA GLN A 68 -82.03 2.51 6.97
C GLN A 68 -81.27 1.43 7.76
N TRP A 69 -81.97 0.42 8.27
CA TRP A 69 -81.35 -0.70 8.98
C TRP A 69 -80.40 -1.50 8.08
N LYS A 70 -80.78 -1.73 6.82
CA LYS A 70 -79.91 -2.40 5.85
C LYS A 70 -78.64 -1.59 5.58
N ASN A 71 -78.77 -0.27 5.42
CA ASN A 71 -77.62 0.62 5.21
C ASN A 71 -76.70 0.65 6.44
N PHE A 72 -77.28 0.78 7.64
CA PHE A 72 -76.53 0.73 8.89
C PHE A 72 -75.76 -0.58 9.05
N ASN A 73 -76.40 -1.72 8.76
CA ASN A 73 -75.74 -3.02 8.83
C ASN A 73 -74.61 -3.15 7.80
N LYS A 74 -74.79 -2.59 6.59
CA LYS A 74 -73.73 -2.52 5.58
C LYS A 74 -72.54 -1.70 6.09
N GLN A 75 -72.77 -0.50 6.60
CA GLN A 75 -71.71 0.35 7.17
C GLN A 75 -70.99 -0.32 8.34
N LEU A 76 -71.72 -1.00 9.23
CA LEU A 76 -71.12 -1.74 10.35
C LEU A 76 -70.24 -2.90 9.86
N SER A 77 -70.68 -3.62 8.82
CA SER A 77 -69.88 -4.69 8.23
C SER A 77 -68.63 -4.18 7.51
N GLU A 78 -68.71 -3.01 6.84
CA GLU A 78 -67.57 -2.34 6.22
C GLU A 78 -66.57 -1.85 7.27
N LEU A 79 -67.06 -1.28 8.38
CA LEU A 79 -66.23 -0.87 9.50
C LEU A 79 -65.52 -2.08 10.15
N GLY A 80 -66.23 -3.19 10.34
CA GLY A 80 -65.65 -4.43 10.85
C GLY A 80 -64.54 -4.98 9.95
N ARG A 81 -64.74 -4.97 8.63
CA ARG A 81 -63.70 -5.36 7.66
C ARG A 81 -62.51 -4.40 7.69
N SER A 82 -62.77 -3.10 7.73
CA SER A 82 -61.73 -2.07 7.80
C SER A 82 -60.86 -2.22 9.04
N LYS A 83 -61.46 -2.58 10.18
CA LYS A 83 -60.72 -2.83 11.42
C LYS A 83 -59.77 -4.01 11.27
N LEU A 84 -60.23 -5.13 10.69
CA LEU A 84 -59.40 -6.31 10.47
C LEU A 84 -58.23 -5.99 9.53
N THR A 85 -58.46 -5.28 8.43
CA THR A 85 -57.38 -4.83 7.53
C THR A 85 -56.40 -3.88 8.22
N PHE A 86 -56.87 -3.08 9.19
CA PHE A 86 -56.01 -2.18 9.95
C PHE A 86 -55.11 -2.96 10.92
N GLU A 87 -55.62 -4.01 11.57
CA GLU A 87 -54.83 -4.90 12.42
C GLU A 87 -53.76 -5.67 11.61
N GLU A 88 -54.11 -6.16 10.42
CA GLU A 88 -53.16 -6.77 9.48
C GLU A 88 -52.07 -5.78 9.05
N PHE A 89 -52.45 -4.54 8.73
CA PHE A 89 -51.49 -3.50 8.41
C PHE A 89 -50.59 -3.16 9.60
N GLU A 90 -51.14 -3.06 10.81
CA GLU A 90 -50.37 -2.75 12.02
C GLU A 90 -49.35 -3.83 12.34
N THR A 91 -49.74 -5.11 12.21
CA THR A 91 -48.82 -6.24 12.40
C THR A 91 -47.69 -6.23 11.36
N PHE A 92 -48.02 -6.03 10.08
CA PHE A 92 -47.03 -5.88 9.03
C PHE A 92 -46.09 -4.69 9.25
N ALA A 93 -46.61 -3.53 9.68
CA ALA A 93 -45.83 -2.34 9.97
C ALA A 93 -44.86 -2.58 11.15
N ARG A 94 -45.30 -3.28 12.20
CA ARG A 94 -44.43 -3.67 13.32
C ARG A 94 -43.31 -4.61 12.88
N GLU A 95 -43.62 -5.61 12.04
CA GLU A 95 -42.60 -6.53 11.52
C GLU A 95 -41.58 -5.79 10.66
N ARG A 96 -42.03 -4.89 9.78
CA ARG A 96 -41.15 -4.04 8.98
C ARG A 96 -40.27 -3.14 9.83
N LEU A 97 -40.81 -2.55 10.90
CA LEU A 97 -40.02 -1.77 11.85
C LEU A 97 -38.98 -2.63 12.55
N LYS A 98 -39.33 -3.85 12.97
CA LYS A 98 -38.38 -4.78 13.60
C LYS A 98 -37.21 -5.12 12.66
N ILE A 99 -37.50 -5.47 11.41
CA ILE A 99 -36.47 -5.73 10.39
C ILE A 99 -35.61 -4.48 10.16
N LEU A 100 -36.22 -3.29 10.14
CA LEU A 100 -35.49 -2.03 9.97
C LEU A 100 -34.51 -1.80 11.13
N TYR A 101 -34.92 -2.00 12.38
CA TYR A 101 -34.06 -1.88 13.56
C TYR A 101 -32.90 -2.90 13.53
N GLU A 102 -33.18 -4.16 13.21
CA GLU A 102 -32.14 -5.19 13.09
C GLU A 102 -31.11 -4.86 11.99
N ASN A 103 -31.55 -4.25 10.90
CA ASN A 103 -30.66 -3.83 9.82
C ASN A 103 -29.83 -2.60 10.22
N ASP A 104 -30.41 -1.65 10.96
CA ASP A 104 -29.69 -0.47 11.45
C ASP A 104 -28.60 -0.87 12.45
N GLU A 105 -28.89 -1.82 13.34
CA GLU A 105 -27.90 -2.40 14.27
C GLU A 105 -26.76 -3.10 13.52
N LYS A 106 -27.07 -3.91 12.50
CA LYS A 106 -26.04 -4.53 11.65
C LYS A 106 -25.20 -3.50 10.90
N LEU A 107 -25.81 -2.43 10.42
CA LEU A 107 -25.10 -1.35 9.73
C LEU A 107 -24.14 -0.62 10.66
N LEU A 108 -24.58 -0.34 11.89
CA LEU A 108 -23.73 0.25 12.93
C LEU A 108 -22.52 -0.64 13.26
N ASN A 109 -22.74 -1.95 13.44
CA ASN A 109 -21.66 -2.90 13.67
C ASN A 109 -20.68 -2.95 12.49
N HIS A 110 -21.18 -2.96 11.25
CA HIS A 110 -20.32 -2.90 10.07
C HIS A 110 -19.51 -1.61 9.97
N LEU A 111 -20.09 -0.47 10.34
CA LEU A 111 -19.37 0.80 10.39
C LEU A 111 -18.27 0.80 11.47
N GLU A 112 -18.54 0.18 12.62
CA GLU A 112 -17.55 0.03 13.69
C GLU A 112 -16.39 -0.87 13.24
N ASP A 113 -16.69 -2.02 12.64
CA ASP A 113 -15.70 -2.94 12.05
C ASP A 113 -14.86 -2.24 10.96
N GLU A 114 -15.51 -1.50 10.05
CA GLU A 114 -14.82 -0.74 9.01
C GLU A 114 -13.90 0.33 9.62
N SER A 115 -14.33 0.97 10.70
CA SER A 115 -13.50 1.95 11.42
C SER A 115 -12.29 1.30 12.08
N ALA A 116 -12.43 0.09 12.60
CA ALA A 116 -11.34 -0.69 13.19
C ALA A 116 -10.35 -1.13 12.10
N LEU A 117 -10.84 -1.62 10.97
CA LEU A 117 -10.02 -1.97 9.80
C LEU A 117 -9.27 -0.76 9.25
N LYS A 118 -9.91 0.42 9.17
CA LYS A 118 -9.24 1.66 8.76
C LYS A 118 -8.10 2.04 9.70
N ARG A 119 -8.30 1.91 11.02
CA ARG A 119 -7.23 2.15 12.01
C ARG A 119 -6.07 1.18 11.84
N ASP A 120 -6.36 -0.11 11.63
CA ASP A 120 -5.33 -1.11 11.39
C ASP A 120 -4.54 -0.82 10.11
N LEU A 121 -5.23 -0.45 9.03
CA LEU A 121 -4.61 -0.07 7.76
C LEU A 121 -3.71 1.16 7.93
N ILE A 122 -4.14 2.18 8.67
CA ILE A 122 -3.31 3.36 8.99
C ILE A 122 -2.04 2.94 9.75
N ASN A 123 -2.15 2.04 10.72
CA ASN A 123 -0.99 1.54 11.47
C ASN A 123 -0.03 0.73 10.59
N GLN A 124 -0.55 -0.08 9.67
CA GLN A 124 0.28 -0.80 8.70
C GLN A 124 0.99 0.15 7.74
N ILE A 125 0.29 1.19 7.25
CA ILE A 125 0.90 2.22 6.41
C ILE A 125 2.00 2.97 7.17
N SER A 126 1.79 3.33 8.44
CA SER A 126 2.82 4.00 9.22
C SER A 126 4.05 3.11 9.42
N LEU A 127 3.84 1.82 9.70
CA LEU A 127 4.95 0.86 9.86
C LEU A 127 5.75 0.68 8.56
N VAL A 128 5.07 0.58 7.42
CA VAL A 128 5.73 0.53 6.11
C VAL A 128 6.48 1.83 5.82
N ASN A 129 5.89 2.98 6.17
CA ASN A 129 6.52 4.28 5.98
C ASN A 129 7.79 4.43 6.84
N ASP A 130 7.74 4.01 8.10
CA ASP A 130 8.89 4.04 9.01
C ASP A 130 10.00 3.09 8.51
N SER A 131 9.64 1.88 8.07
CA SER A 131 10.57 0.93 7.45
C SER A 131 11.19 1.48 6.16
N ASN A 132 10.41 2.17 5.33
CA ASN A 132 10.92 2.82 4.13
C ASN A 132 11.92 3.94 4.48
N GLN A 133 11.62 4.74 5.51
CA GLN A 133 12.53 5.78 5.96
C GLN A 133 13.84 5.18 6.48
N GLU A 134 13.78 4.07 7.22
CA GLU A 134 14.96 3.33 7.68
C GLU A 134 15.78 2.79 6.49
N MET A 135 15.12 2.17 5.50
CA MET A 135 15.80 1.69 4.28
C MET A 135 16.48 2.83 3.51
N VAL A 136 15.84 4.01 3.41
CA VAL A 136 16.44 5.19 2.78
C VAL A 136 17.69 5.64 3.54
N ASN A 137 17.64 5.66 4.87
CA ASN A 137 18.80 6.02 5.69
C ASN A 137 19.94 5.00 5.51
N GLN A 138 19.64 3.69 5.53
CA GLN A 138 20.62 2.63 5.29
C GLN A 138 21.23 2.71 3.88
N LEU A 139 20.43 3.03 2.86
CA LEU A 139 20.91 3.27 1.49
C LEU A 139 21.86 4.47 1.42
N GLY A 140 21.57 5.56 2.17
CA GLY A 140 22.45 6.71 2.25
C GLY A 140 23.79 6.38 2.94
N GLU A 141 23.77 5.58 4.00
CA GLU A 141 25.01 5.07 4.63
C GLU A 141 25.78 4.14 3.68
N PHE A 142 25.07 3.29 2.93
CA PHE A 142 25.67 2.43 1.92
C PHE A 142 26.31 3.25 0.79
N GLU A 143 25.67 4.32 0.32
CA GLU A 143 26.25 5.23 -0.66
C GLU A 143 27.53 5.89 -0.13
N SER A 144 27.51 6.39 1.11
CA SER A 144 28.69 7.00 1.76
C SER A 144 29.84 6.01 1.91
N THR A 145 29.56 4.78 2.35
CA THR A 145 30.59 3.73 2.45
C THR A 145 31.12 3.33 1.08
N ASN A 146 30.28 3.27 0.05
CA ASN A 146 30.70 2.97 -1.32
C ASN A 146 31.57 4.10 -1.91
N GLN A 147 31.25 5.36 -1.62
CA GLN A 147 32.12 6.50 -1.97
C GLN A 147 33.49 6.37 -1.29
N GLN A 148 33.54 6.01 0.00
CA GLN A 148 34.80 5.78 0.71
C GLN A 148 35.61 4.63 0.11
N ILE A 149 34.96 3.51 -0.23
CA ILE A 149 35.60 2.38 -0.92
C ILE A 149 36.19 2.82 -2.25
N THR A 150 35.45 3.62 -3.02
CA THR A 150 35.92 4.16 -4.31
C THR A 150 37.18 5.01 -4.13
N VAL A 151 37.22 5.87 -3.12
CA VAL A 151 38.41 6.68 -2.79
C VAL A 151 39.59 5.78 -2.40
N ARG A 152 39.38 4.78 -1.53
CA ARG A 152 40.44 3.82 -1.15
C ARG A 152 40.94 3.00 -2.33
N MET A 153 40.06 2.62 -3.24
CA MET A 153 40.40 1.90 -4.47
C MET A 153 41.30 2.76 -5.37
N GLN A 154 40.99 4.06 -5.47
CA GLN A 154 41.80 5.02 -6.22
C GLN A 154 43.19 5.21 -5.58
N GLU A 155 43.26 5.32 -4.25
CA GLU A 155 44.53 5.37 -3.51
C GLU A 155 45.39 4.11 -3.75
N LEU A 156 44.79 2.92 -3.69
CA LEU A 156 45.48 1.66 -3.97
C LEU A 156 45.96 1.58 -5.42
N PHE A 157 45.17 2.07 -6.37
CA PHE A 157 45.55 2.12 -7.78
C PHE A 157 46.78 3.02 -7.99
N GLU A 158 46.80 4.19 -7.35
CA GLU A 158 47.92 5.13 -7.43
C GLU A 158 49.18 4.58 -6.76
N LEU A 159 49.05 3.94 -5.60
CA LEU A 159 50.16 3.25 -4.94
C LEU A 159 50.72 2.11 -5.80
N ASN A 160 49.86 1.31 -6.42
CA ASN A 160 50.29 0.22 -7.29
C ASN A 160 51.01 0.75 -8.55
N LYS A 161 50.53 1.87 -9.11
CA LYS A 161 51.22 2.56 -10.20
C LYS A 161 52.62 3.02 -9.78
N GLN A 162 52.75 3.69 -8.64
CA GLN A 162 54.06 4.11 -8.10
C GLN A 162 54.99 2.92 -7.86
N MET A 163 54.47 1.81 -7.34
CA MET A 163 55.25 0.58 -7.15
C MET A 163 55.72 -0.01 -8.48
N SER A 164 54.86 -0.03 -9.49
CA SER A 164 55.21 -0.47 -10.85
C SER A 164 56.32 0.41 -11.45
N ASP A 165 56.23 1.73 -11.29
CA ASP A 165 57.25 2.67 -11.77
C ASP A 165 58.59 2.46 -11.04
N GLN A 166 58.56 2.26 -9.71
CA GLN A 166 59.75 1.94 -8.93
C GLN A 166 60.37 0.59 -9.33
N LEU A 167 59.55 -0.43 -9.59
CA LEU A 167 60.02 -1.74 -10.02
C LEU A 167 60.67 -1.67 -11.41
N SER A 168 60.10 -0.89 -12.33
CA SER A 168 60.71 -0.60 -13.64
C SER A 168 62.07 0.06 -13.49
N ASN A 169 62.15 1.14 -12.68
CA ASN A 169 63.42 1.82 -12.40
C ASN A 169 64.44 0.87 -11.74
N HIS A 170 64.00 -0.03 -10.87
CA HIS A 170 64.87 -1.03 -10.26
C HIS A 170 65.37 -2.05 -11.30
N GLY A 171 64.52 -2.47 -12.24
CA GLY A 171 64.92 -3.31 -13.36
C GLY A 171 66.00 -2.66 -14.23
N ASP A 172 65.85 -1.37 -14.56
CA ASP A 172 66.85 -0.63 -15.34
C ASP A 172 68.18 -0.49 -14.59
N ASN A 173 68.13 -0.20 -13.29
CA ASN A 173 69.31 -0.14 -12.44
C ASN A 173 70.01 -1.50 -12.32
N GLN A 174 69.24 -2.58 -12.17
CA GLN A 174 69.79 -3.94 -12.15
C GLN A 174 70.45 -4.30 -13.49
N SER A 175 69.84 -3.95 -14.62
CA SER A 175 70.45 -4.13 -15.95
C SER A 175 71.77 -3.39 -16.05
N THR A 176 71.82 -2.13 -15.63
CA THR A 176 73.04 -1.32 -15.63
C THR A 176 74.13 -1.92 -14.72
N MET A 177 73.73 -2.45 -13.55
CA MET A 177 74.64 -3.12 -12.64
C MET A 177 75.20 -4.43 -13.23
N LEU A 178 74.37 -5.20 -13.94
CA LEU A 178 74.81 -6.40 -14.66
C LEU A 178 75.81 -6.06 -15.76
N ASP A 179 75.56 -5.03 -16.58
CA ASP A 179 76.49 -4.57 -17.61
C ASP A 179 77.86 -4.18 -17.02
N HIS A 180 77.85 -3.51 -15.86
CA HIS A 180 79.07 -3.18 -15.14
C HIS A 180 79.82 -4.40 -14.63
N LEU A 181 79.11 -5.39 -14.08
CA LEU A 181 79.70 -6.65 -13.61
C LEU A 181 80.29 -7.45 -14.77
N GLU A 182 79.59 -7.55 -15.90
CA GLU A 182 80.08 -8.23 -17.11
C GLU A 182 81.35 -7.56 -17.65
N ASN A 183 81.37 -6.22 -17.71
CA ASN A 183 82.57 -5.49 -18.13
C ASN A 183 83.74 -5.67 -17.14
N GLN A 184 83.47 -5.73 -15.83
CA GLN A 184 84.49 -6.04 -14.83
C GLN A 184 85.00 -7.48 -14.94
N GLU A 185 84.13 -8.44 -15.20
CA GLU A 185 84.51 -9.83 -15.45
C GLU A 185 85.43 -9.93 -16.67
N ALA A 186 85.09 -9.27 -17.78
CA ALA A 186 85.93 -9.22 -18.98
C ALA A 186 87.31 -8.58 -18.72
N LEU A 187 87.35 -7.49 -17.94
CA LEU A 187 88.62 -6.87 -17.52
C LEU A 187 89.45 -7.79 -16.63
N MET A 188 88.82 -8.48 -15.68
CA MET A 188 89.47 -9.44 -14.79
C MET A 188 90.04 -10.62 -15.58
N GLU A 189 89.27 -11.16 -16.53
CA GLU A 189 89.75 -12.24 -17.40
C GLU A 189 90.98 -11.79 -18.21
N LYS A 190 90.95 -10.56 -18.75
CA LYS A 190 92.09 -9.97 -19.47
C LYS A 190 93.32 -9.82 -18.58
N THR A 191 93.17 -9.34 -17.34
CA THR A 191 94.30 -9.20 -16.40
C THR A 191 94.84 -10.56 -15.98
N LEU A 192 93.99 -11.57 -15.78
CA LEU A 192 94.39 -12.94 -15.49
C LEU A 192 95.19 -13.56 -16.65
N ARG A 193 94.75 -13.32 -17.88
CA ARG A 193 95.50 -13.72 -19.08
C ARG A 193 96.87 -13.02 -19.15
N GLN A 194 96.93 -11.72 -18.87
CA GLN A 194 98.19 -10.99 -18.81
C GLN A 194 99.12 -11.51 -17.70
N LEU A 195 98.59 -11.84 -16.52
CA LEU A 195 99.35 -12.45 -15.42
C LEU A 195 99.93 -13.81 -15.85
N THR A 196 99.15 -14.60 -16.58
CA THR A 196 99.58 -15.90 -17.13
C THR A 196 100.71 -15.72 -18.13
N HIS A 197 100.58 -14.74 -19.04
CA HIS A 197 101.66 -14.37 -19.96
C HIS A 197 102.92 -13.89 -19.24
N PHE A 198 102.77 -13.05 -18.21
CA PHE A 198 103.89 -12.57 -17.40
C PHE A 198 104.59 -13.71 -16.67
N ARG A 199 103.83 -14.64 -16.09
CA ARG A 199 104.36 -15.85 -15.46
C ARG A 199 105.15 -16.71 -16.46
N SER A 200 104.61 -16.91 -17.66
CA SER A 200 105.30 -17.63 -18.75
C SER A 200 106.62 -16.94 -19.14
N ALA A 201 106.60 -15.62 -19.32
CA ALA A 201 107.79 -14.85 -19.67
C ALA A 201 108.85 -14.87 -18.56
N LEU A 202 108.43 -14.83 -17.28
CA LEU A 202 109.34 -14.99 -16.15
C LEU A 202 109.98 -16.37 -16.13
N TYR A 203 109.22 -17.44 -16.35
CA TYR A 203 109.79 -18.80 -16.40
C TYR A 203 110.76 -18.96 -17.56
N GLU A 204 110.45 -18.43 -18.74
CA GLU A 204 111.35 -18.46 -19.89
C GLU A 204 112.66 -17.71 -19.57
N ARG A 205 112.58 -16.47 -19.07
CA ARG A 205 113.77 -15.68 -18.71
C ARG A 205 114.56 -16.30 -17.58
N THR A 206 113.90 -16.88 -16.59
CA THR A 206 114.56 -17.56 -15.46
C THR A 206 115.26 -18.82 -15.96
N ASN A 207 114.61 -19.63 -16.80
CA ASN A 207 115.23 -20.80 -17.41
C ASN A 207 116.42 -20.41 -18.29
N TYR A 208 116.30 -19.37 -19.11
CA TYR A 208 117.42 -18.87 -19.91
C TYR A 208 118.60 -18.39 -19.04
N LEU A 209 118.33 -17.71 -17.92
CA LEU A 209 119.37 -17.32 -16.96
C LEU A 209 120.00 -18.53 -16.27
N VAL A 210 119.19 -19.51 -15.84
CA VAL A 210 119.68 -20.77 -15.27
C VAL A 210 120.57 -21.48 -16.28
N GLU A 211 120.13 -21.63 -17.52
CA GLU A 211 120.89 -22.24 -18.60
C GLU A 211 122.18 -21.46 -18.91
N LYS A 212 122.15 -20.12 -18.89
CA LYS A 212 123.35 -19.29 -19.03
C LYS A 212 124.32 -19.45 -17.87
N ILE A 213 123.82 -19.49 -16.63
CA ILE A 213 124.63 -19.69 -15.44
C ILE A 213 125.23 -21.10 -15.47
N GLU A 214 124.44 -22.13 -15.76
CA GLU A 214 124.88 -23.52 -15.88
C GLU A 214 125.91 -23.70 -17.00
N ASN A 215 125.68 -23.10 -18.18
CA ASN A 215 126.65 -23.08 -19.27
C ASN A 215 127.91 -22.30 -18.89
N SER A 216 127.79 -21.16 -18.20
CA SER A 216 128.95 -20.41 -17.73
C SER A 216 129.73 -21.15 -16.65
N TYR A 217 129.04 -21.87 -15.77
CA TYR A 217 129.61 -22.69 -14.71
C TYR A 217 130.27 -23.93 -15.28
N SER A 218 129.69 -24.60 -16.28
CA SER A 218 130.34 -25.71 -16.99
C SER A 218 131.58 -25.22 -17.76
N LEU A 219 131.53 -24.04 -18.38
CA LEU A 219 132.66 -23.45 -19.12
C LEU A 219 133.80 -23.00 -18.18
N THR A 220 133.47 -22.35 -17.07
CA THR A 220 134.47 -21.89 -16.09
C THR A 220 134.96 -23.00 -15.19
N SER A 221 134.11 -23.93 -14.74
CA SER A 221 134.56 -25.10 -14.00
C SER A 221 135.44 -25.98 -14.87
N SER A 222 135.11 -26.23 -16.14
CA SER A 222 136.00 -26.97 -17.05
C SER A 222 137.31 -26.22 -17.31
N PHE A 223 137.29 -24.89 -17.42
CA PHE A 223 138.50 -24.08 -17.62
C PHE A 223 139.40 -24.01 -16.38
N VAL A 224 138.82 -23.77 -15.21
CA VAL A 224 139.52 -23.74 -13.91
C VAL A 224 140.02 -25.13 -13.56
N TYR A 225 139.22 -26.18 -13.79
CA TYR A 225 139.65 -27.57 -13.64
C TYR A 225 140.79 -27.89 -14.62
N LYS A 226 140.71 -27.48 -15.88
CA LYS A 226 141.79 -27.61 -16.88
C LYS A 226 143.08 -26.90 -16.45
N LEU A 227 142.97 -25.78 -15.73
CA LEU A 227 144.11 -25.07 -15.13
C LEU A 227 144.67 -25.76 -13.87
N PHE A 228 143.82 -26.38 -13.06
CA PHE A 228 144.24 -26.96 -11.77
C PHE A 228 144.62 -28.44 -11.81
N THR A 229 144.15 -29.25 -12.77
CA THR A 229 144.30 -30.72 -12.71
C THR A 229 144.89 -31.40 -13.95
N GLY A 230 145.21 -30.67 -15.03
CA GLY A 230 146.07 -31.17 -16.12
C GLY A 230 145.66 -32.48 -16.82
N SER A 231 144.41 -32.95 -16.71
CA SER A 231 143.96 -34.21 -17.31
C SER A 231 142.48 -34.18 -17.76
N ASN A 232 142.19 -34.85 -18.87
CA ASN A 232 140.84 -35.04 -19.41
C ASN A 232 140.18 -36.26 -18.77
N LEU A 233 139.58 -36.12 -17.59
CA LEU A 233 138.47 -36.96 -17.11
C LEU A 233 137.78 -36.22 -15.93
N PRO A 234 136.43 -36.13 -15.89
CA PRO A 234 135.73 -35.30 -14.92
C PRO A 234 135.74 -35.96 -13.53
N LEU A 235 136.27 -35.27 -12.51
CA LEU A 235 135.99 -35.66 -11.12
C LEU A 235 134.58 -35.21 -10.74
N THR A 236 133.68 -36.17 -10.80
CA THR A 236 132.81 -36.49 -9.65
C THR A 236 133.63 -36.45 -8.36
N PHE A 237 133.67 -35.29 -7.71
CA PHE A 237 134.05 -35.10 -6.31
C PHE A 237 132.73 -35.28 -5.52
N SER A 238 132.46 -36.30 -4.72
CA SER A 238 133.27 -36.93 -3.67
C SER A 238 133.98 -35.91 -2.76
N MET A 239 133.18 -35.04 -2.12
CA MET A 239 133.48 -34.61 -0.75
C MET A 239 132.37 -35.12 0.18
N SER A 240 132.81 -35.94 1.10
CA SER A 240 132.10 -36.59 2.19
C SER A 240 131.85 -35.63 3.37
N THR A 241 130.65 -35.73 3.94
CA THR A 241 130.34 -35.78 5.39
C THR A 241 130.77 -34.63 6.32
N GLN A 242 129.79 -33.93 6.93
CA GLN A 242 129.46 -33.99 8.38
C GLN A 242 128.41 -32.94 8.82
N LYS A 243 127.46 -33.39 9.68
CA LYS A 243 126.49 -32.66 10.55
C LYS A 243 125.22 -32.11 9.86
N ASN A 244 123.97 -32.43 10.24
CA ASN A 244 123.41 -33.10 11.42
C ASN A 244 122.15 -33.90 11.03
N ASP A 245 122.08 -35.13 11.55
CA ASP A 245 120.83 -35.78 11.93
C ASP A 245 120.43 -35.27 13.33
N LYS A 246 119.10 -35.21 13.57
CA LYS A 246 118.35 -34.91 14.81
C LYS A 246 117.99 -33.44 15.07
N ASP A 247 116.72 -33.09 14.84
CA ASP A 247 115.76 -32.96 15.95
C ASP A 247 114.29 -33.06 15.48
N TYR A 248 113.61 -34.06 16.03
CA TYR A 248 112.17 -34.07 16.26
C TYR A 248 111.89 -33.26 17.53
N LYS A 249 111.07 -32.20 17.45
CA LYS A 249 109.85 -32.00 18.30
C LYS A 249 109.37 -30.55 18.33
N ASN A 250 108.08 -30.43 18.00
CA ASN A 250 107.03 -29.64 18.63
C ASN A 250 107.18 -28.12 18.74
N SER A 251 106.23 -27.43 18.12
CA SER A 251 105.45 -26.38 18.77
C SER A 251 104.04 -26.41 18.16
N ASP A 252 103.04 -26.37 19.04
CA ASP A 252 101.62 -26.16 18.74
C ASP A 252 101.35 -24.94 17.86
#